data_AF-A0A8S4P6R1-F1
#
_entry.id   AF-A0A8S4P6R1-F1
#
_cell.length_a   1.000
_cell.length_b   1.000
_cell.length_c   1.000
_cell.angle_alpha   90.00
_cell.angle_beta   90.00
_cell.angle_gamma   90.00
#
_symmetry.space_group_name_H-M   'P 1'
#
loop_
_entity.id
_entity.type
_entity.pdbx_description
1 polymer ?
#
loop_
_entity_poly.entity_id
_entity_poly.type
_entity_poly.pdbx_seq_one_letter_code
_entity_poly.pdbx_strand_id
1 'polypeptide(L)'
;KRSSNTNLSLYRTKRRRIGSNSTININVEGNKRKFISPDRGRRPTTPFPEVRWTPKKAHRRPVRHFKRKLFKETTNEIDKLTLLEGLLPNVLMYAEKHNISAELTMAFKAMANEQLPGDNIAMHLFFDVVRWFSLDNAHKMSYSPLSLTFWKVGSRLFHGKFMRFMRGQKLGGTLLSGNSEKGKLDPQTSQINFAVPNDSTLSSFTGFDSNIPKFLKPGIINEAIPMAKPDKTYVLSVDGKKLASGLTESHGDIDLFGHEDGKSLEELQSRIKSEINRAIDVSNQIKNRENQDADGLKEFIKIVSTRIRELRELSLKQSFALKKFKDKGGEDWKKGPLVFVISSITAHLHEVKNAVKELLELND
;
A
#
# COMPACT_ATOMS: atom_id res chain seq x y z
N LYS A 1 -75.48 -21.98 -7.82
CA LYS A 1 -76.15 -20.77 -7.26
C LYS A 1 -75.07 -19.81 -6.76
N ARG A 2 -74.98 -18.65 -7.41
CA ARG A 2 -74.67 -17.30 -6.88
C ARG A 2 -73.39 -17.14 -6.03
N SER A 3 -72.36 -16.46 -6.53
CA SER A 3 -72.23 -14.99 -6.59
C SER A 3 -72.12 -14.40 -5.18
N SER A 4 -71.24 -13.46 -4.83
CA SER A 4 -70.50 -12.47 -5.62
C SER A 4 -69.79 -11.55 -4.63
N ASN A 5 -68.66 -11.00 -5.05
CA ASN A 5 -68.18 -9.63 -4.81
C ASN A 5 -67.90 -9.23 -3.35
N THR A 6 -66.87 -8.46 -3.03
CA THR A 6 -66.43 -7.13 -3.51
C THR A 6 -65.13 -6.84 -2.74
N ASN A 7 -64.16 -6.00 -3.11
CA ASN A 7 -63.81 -5.22 -4.28
C ASN A 7 -62.49 -4.48 -3.93
N LEU A 8 -61.84 -3.94 -4.97
CA LEU A 8 -60.91 -2.80 -5.00
C LEU A 8 -59.49 -3.02 -4.42
N SER A 9 -58.39 -2.51 -4.97
CA SER A 9 -57.98 -1.80 -6.19
C SER A 9 -56.51 -1.37 -5.90
N LEU A 10 -55.55 -1.11 -6.78
CA LEU A 10 -55.54 -0.60 -8.14
C LEU A 10 -54.08 -0.76 -8.65
N TYR A 11 -53.88 -1.52 -9.73
CA TYR A 11 -52.77 -1.27 -10.66
C TYR A 11 -53.19 -0.12 -11.58
N ARG A 12 -52.30 0.82 -11.89
CA ARG A 12 -52.52 1.77 -12.98
C ARG A 12 -51.25 2.00 -13.80
N THR A 13 -51.17 1.27 -14.90
CA THR A 13 -50.50 1.68 -16.13
C THR A 13 -51.27 2.84 -16.77
N LYS A 14 -50.58 3.83 -17.35
CA LYS A 14 -51.18 4.69 -18.37
C LYS A 14 -50.19 5.04 -19.48
N ARG A 15 -50.74 4.84 -20.68
CA ARG A 15 -50.29 4.99 -22.07
C ARG A 15 -49.59 6.29 -22.45
N ARG A 16 -48.79 6.14 -23.52
CA ARG A 16 -48.34 7.15 -24.49
C ARG A 16 -49.46 8.09 -24.97
N ARG A 17 -49.09 9.35 -25.21
CA ARG A 17 -49.63 10.20 -26.28
C ARG A 17 -48.50 10.62 -27.21
N ILE A 18 -48.81 10.60 -28.50
CA ILE A 18 -48.01 11.08 -29.63
C ILE A 18 -48.21 12.60 -29.71
N GLY A 19 -47.14 13.33 -30.01
CA GLY A 19 -47.13 14.76 -30.33
C GLY A 19 -45.79 15.11 -30.95
N SER A 20 -45.83 15.56 -32.20
CA SER A 20 -44.76 15.83 -33.15
C SER A 20 -43.92 17.07 -32.81
N ASN A 21 -42.61 17.00 -33.04
CA ASN A 21 -41.87 17.82 -34.02
C ASN A 21 -40.35 17.59 -33.92
N SER A 22 -39.74 17.32 -35.09
CA SER A 22 -38.38 17.62 -35.56
C SER A 22 -37.25 17.77 -34.51
N THR A 23 -36.07 17.14 -34.61
CA THR A 23 -35.19 17.12 -35.80
C THR A 23 -33.99 16.20 -35.52
N ILE A 24 -33.52 15.49 -36.55
CA ILE A 24 -32.15 14.97 -36.79
C ILE A 24 -31.59 13.97 -35.75
N ASN A 25 -31.74 12.67 -36.04
CA ASN A 25 -30.89 11.62 -35.47
C ASN A 25 -29.64 11.47 -36.37
N ILE A 26 -28.47 11.81 -35.81
CA ILE A 26 -27.17 11.42 -36.34
C ILE A 26 -26.94 9.97 -35.92
N ASN A 27 -26.81 9.07 -36.90
CA ASN A 27 -26.35 7.71 -36.69
C ASN A 27 -24.91 7.74 -36.17
N VAL A 28 -24.70 7.35 -34.91
CA VAL A 28 -23.39 6.92 -34.41
C VAL A 28 -23.48 5.42 -34.22
N GLU A 29 -23.04 4.66 -35.23
CA GLU A 29 -22.83 3.22 -35.09
C GLU A 29 -21.76 2.97 -34.02
N GLY A 30 -22.23 2.61 -32.84
CA GLY A 30 -21.40 2.08 -31.76
C GLY A 30 -20.84 0.72 -32.17
N ASN A 31 -19.58 0.71 -32.60
CA ASN A 31 -18.83 -0.49 -32.89
C ASN A 31 -18.52 -1.23 -31.56
N LYS A 32 -19.45 -2.08 -31.12
CA LYS A 32 -19.29 -2.96 -29.95
C LYS A 32 -18.27 -4.05 -30.28
N ARG A 33 -16.99 -3.79 -30.05
CA ARG A 33 -15.98 -4.86 -29.98
C ARG A 33 -16.28 -5.75 -28.77
N LYS A 34 -16.77 -6.97 -29.05
CA LYS A 34 -16.84 -8.07 -28.08
C LYS A 34 -15.43 -8.32 -27.56
N PHE A 35 -15.19 -8.06 -26.27
CA PHE A 35 -14.02 -8.55 -25.56
C PHE A 35 -14.16 -10.07 -25.41
N ILE A 36 -13.40 -10.81 -26.21
CA ILE A 36 -13.13 -12.22 -25.99
C ILE A 36 -12.11 -12.28 -24.86
N SER A 37 -12.49 -12.88 -23.73
CA SER A 37 -11.57 -13.13 -22.61
C SER A 37 -10.51 -14.14 -23.06
N PRO A 38 -9.21 -13.91 -22.80
CA PRO A 38 -8.20 -14.93 -23.05
C PRO A 38 -8.46 -16.13 -22.14
N ASP A 39 -8.47 -17.29 -22.77
CA ASP A 39 -8.59 -18.61 -22.17
C ASP A 39 -7.60 -18.78 -21.01
N ARG A 40 -8.08 -19.30 -19.88
CA ARG A 40 -7.26 -19.58 -18.69
C ARG A 40 -6.41 -20.82 -18.99
N GLY A 41 -5.31 -20.59 -19.70
CA GLY A 41 -4.28 -21.59 -19.95
C GLY A 41 -3.80 -22.23 -18.64
N ARG A 42 -3.82 -23.57 -18.64
CA ARG A 42 -3.35 -24.45 -17.57
C ARG A 42 -1.95 -24.04 -17.10
N ARG A 43 -1.76 -23.90 -15.78
CA ARG A 43 -0.43 -23.75 -15.18
C ARG A 43 0.33 -25.08 -15.32
N PRO A 44 1.61 -25.07 -15.75
CA PRO A 44 2.47 -26.23 -15.62
C PRO A 44 2.75 -26.49 -14.13
N THR A 45 2.36 -27.65 -13.63
CA THR A 45 2.81 -28.17 -12.33
C THR A 45 4.24 -28.65 -12.47
N THR A 46 5.21 -27.83 -12.06
CA THR A 46 6.56 -28.30 -11.75
C THR A 46 6.65 -28.55 -10.24
N PRO A 47 7.14 -29.71 -9.79
CA PRO A 47 7.34 -29.97 -8.38
C PRO A 47 8.54 -29.15 -7.88
N PHE A 48 8.34 -28.36 -6.82
CA PHE A 48 9.43 -27.73 -6.09
C PHE A 48 10.26 -28.82 -5.39
N PRO A 49 11.61 -28.76 -5.42
CA PRO A 49 12.42 -29.65 -4.60
C PRO A 49 12.27 -29.28 -3.12
N GLU A 50 12.01 -30.28 -2.28
CA GLU A 50 12.03 -30.14 -0.82
C GLU A 50 13.39 -29.63 -0.35
N VAL A 51 13.44 -28.38 0.10
CA VAL A 51 14.61 -27.84 0.81
C VAL A 51 14.52 -28.32 2.26
N ARG A 52 15.22 -29.43 2.58
CA ARG A 52 15.47 -29.82 3.96
C ARG A 52 16.33 -28.77 4.65
N TRP A 53 15.72 -28.03 5.58
CA TRP A 53 16.44 -27.19 6.53
C TRP A 53 17.22 -28.08 7.50
N THR A 54 18.55 -27.99 7.45
CA THR A 54 19.41 -28.41 8.57
C THR A 54 19.97 -27.15 9.24
N PRO A 55 19.79 -26.95 10.55
CA PRO A 55 20.36 -25.80 11.23
C PRO A 55 21.87 -25.98 11.31
N LYS A 56 22.62 -25.15 10.57
CA LYS A 56 24.09 -25.06 10.74
C LYS A 56 24.39 -24.39 12.08
N LYS A 57 25.26 -25.04 12.86
CA LYS A 57 25.83 -24.55 14.13
C LYS A 57 26.35 -23.11 13.94
N ALA A 58 25.73 -22.15 14.62
CA ALA A 58 26.20 -20.78 14.65
C ALA A 58 27.48 -20.70 15.49
N HIS A 59 28.57 -20.23 14.88
CA HIS A 59 29.76 -19.82 15.61
C HIS A 59 29.44 -18.62 16.50
N ARG A 60 29.44 -18.82 17.82
CA ARG A 60 29.39 -17.75 18.82
C ARG A 60 30.67 -16.92 18.72
N ARG A 61 30.57 -15.65 18.32
CA ARG A 61 31.62 -14.66 18.59
C ARG A 61 31.47 -14.15 20.02
N PRO A 62 32.58 -13.90 20.75
CA PRO A 62 32.50 -13.39 22.12
C PRO A 62 32.04 -11.93 22.10
N VAL A 63 30.95 -11.64 22.80
CA VAL A 63 30.46 -10.28 23.01
C VAL A 63 31.39 -9.59 24.01
N ARG A 64 32.01 -8.47 23.59
CA ARG A 64 32.82 -7.62 24.46
C ARG A 64 31.95 -7.08 25.60
N HIS A 65 32.40 -7.29 26.83
CA HIS A 65 31.79 -6.80 28.05
C HIS A 65 31.59 -5.28 28.03
N PHE A 66 30.34 -4.85 27.92
CA PHE A 66 29.93 -3.49 28.23
C PHE A 66 29.66 -3.42 29.74
N LYS A 67 30.64 -2.94 30.51
CA LYS A 67 30.46 -2.64 31.94
C LYS A 67 29.49 -1.47 32.09
N ARG A 68 28.23 -1.76 32.42
CA ARG A 68 27.30 -0.79 33.04
C ARG A 68 27.04 -1.21 34.48
N LYS A 69 27.48 -0.35 35.40
CA LYS A 69 27.17 -0.22 36.83
C LYS A 69 26.26 -1.31 37.41
N LEU A 70 26.89 -2.32 38.01
CA LEU A 70 26.31 -3.05 39.14
C LEU A 70 26.22 -2.09 40.33
N PHE A 71 25.02 -1.69 40.74
CA PHE A 71 24.75 -1.32 42.13
C PHE A 71 23.24 -1.51 42.39
N LYS A 72 22.91 -2.47 43.28
CA LYS A 72 21.59 -2.87 43.85
C LYS A 72 20.81 -4.04 43.22
N GLU A 73 21.39 -5.24 43.08
CA GLU A 73 20.58 -6.45 42.73
C GLU A 73 20.67 -7.61 43.72
N THR A 74 21.59 -7.63 44.69
CA THR A 74 21.74 -8.78 45.60
C THR A 74 20.74 -8.86 46.74
N THR A 75 19.95 -7.80 47.02
CA THR A 75 18.88 -7.82 48.04
C THR A 75 17.51 -8.25 47.49
N ASN A 76 17.42 -8.86 46.30
CA ASN A 76 16.13 -9.06 45.62
C ASN A 76 15.81 -10.50 45.21
N GLU A 77 16.74 -11.46 45.31
CA GLU A 77 16.49 -12.84 44.84
C GLU A 77 15.83 -13.73 45.89
N ILE A 78 16.25 -13.61 47.16
CA ILE A 78 15.65 -14.35 48.30
C ILE A 78 14.20 -13.92 48.49
N ASP A 79 13.91 -12.62 48.37
CA ASP A 79 12.55 -12.07 48.47
C ASP A 79 11.65 -12.52 47.31
N LYS A 80 12.20 -12.66 46.10
CA LYS A 80 11.47 -13.20 44.94
C LYS A 80 11.14 -14.68 45.09
N LEU A 81 12.08 -15.48 45.61
CA LEU A 81 11.86 -16.90 45.85
C LEU A 81 10.81 -17.13 46.94
N THR A 82 10.91 -16.40 48.05
CA THR A 82 9.91 -16.45 49.14
C THR A 82 8.52 -16.04 48.67
N LEU A 83 8.42 -15.02 47.80
CA LEU A 83 7.16 -14.59 47.20
C LEU A 83 6.59 -15.62 46.21
N LEU A 84 7.44 -16.28 45.43
CA LEU A 84 7.03 -17.37 44.53
C LEU A 84 6.53 -18.58 45.32
N GLU A 85 7.22 -18.97 46.39
CA GLU A 85 6.82 -20.06 47.28
C GLU A 85 5.44 -19.81 47.90
N GLY A 86 5.16 -18.57 48.32
CA GLY A 86 3.85 -18.20 48.87
C GLY A 86 2.71 -18.18 47.85
N LEU A 87 2.99 -17.93 46.57
CA LEU A 87 1.97 -17.88 45.50
C LEU A 87 1.71 -19.24 44.86
N LEU A 88 2.69 -20.14 44.88
CA LEU A 88 2.64 -21.42 44.18
C LEU A 88 1.42 -22.28 44.56
N PRO A 89 1.02 -22.42 45.85
CA PRO A 89 -0.16 -23.20 46.21
C PRO A 89 -1.43 -22.68 45.55
N ASN A 90 -1.62 -21.36 45.53
CA ASN A 90 -2.80 -20.73 44.93
C ASN A 90 -2.82 -20.92 43.40
N VAL A 91 -1.66 -20.82 42.75
CA VAL A 91 -1.51 -21.06 41.31
C VAL A 91 -1.83 -22.51 40.96
N LEU A 92 -1.36 -23.46 41.77
CA LEU A 92 -1.64 -24.89 41.57
C LEU A 92 -3.11 -25.22 41.78
N MET A 93 -3.74 -24.69 42.83
CA MET A 93 -5.18 -24.84 43.06
C MET A 93 -6.02 -24.25 41.92
N TYR A 94 -5.63 -23.08 41.40
CA TYR A 94 -6.25 -22.50 40.22
C TYR A 94 -6.09 -23.40 38.99
N ALA A 95 -4.89 -23.91 38.76
CA ALA A 95 -4.59 -24.78 37.64
C ALA A 95 -5.39 -26.09 37.68
N GLU A 96 -5.58 -26.67 38.86
CA GLU A 96 -6.42 -27.85 39.08
C GLU A 96 -7.90 -27.54 38.81
N LYS A 97 -8.42 -26.44 39.37
CA LYS A 97 -9.80 -25.98 39.13
C LYS A 97 -10.12 -25.80 37.64
N HIS A 98 -9.13 -25.40 36.84
CA HIS A 98 -9.28 -25.14 35.41
C HIS A 98 -8.77 -26.28 34.51
N ASN A 99 -8.37 -27.43 35.07
CA ASN A 99 -7.83 -28.59 34.34
C ASN A 99 -6.62 -28.26 33.44
N ILE A 100 -5.70 -27.43 33.93
CA ILE A 100 -4.46 -27.03 33.22
C ILE A 100 -3.18 -27.36 34.02
N SER A 101 -3.29 -28.11 35.12
CA SER A 101 -2.18 -28.41 36.03
C SER A 101 -1.07 -29.24 35.36
N ALA A 102 -1.44 -30.18 34.49
CA ALA A 102 -0.49 -31.01 33.74
C ALA A 102 0.31 -30.17 32.74
N GLU A 103 -0.36 -29.35 31.95
CA GLU A 103 0.24 -28.44 30.96
C GLU A 103 1.15 -27.42 31.62
N LEU A 104 0.72 -26.84 32.74
CA LEU A 104 1.51 -25.90 33.50
C LEU A 104 2.78 -26.55 34.06
N THR A 105 2.68 -27.77 34.58
CA THR A 105 3.83 -28.55 35.05
C THR A 105 4.80 -28.87 33.91
N MET A 106 4.29 -29.25 32.73
CA MET A 106 5.11 -29.48 31.54
C MET A 106 5.83 -28.21 31.09
N ALA A 107 5.15 -27.06 31.11
CA ALA A 107 5.74 -25.77 30.77
C ALA A 107 6.87 -25.39 31.74
N PHE A 108 6.67 -25.54 33.06
CA PHE A 108 7.72 -25.28 34.05
C PHE A 108 8.93 -26.21 33.89
N LYS A 109 8.70 -27.51 33.66
CA LYS A 109 9.80 -28.45 33.38
C LYS A 109 10.56 -28.09 32.11
N ALA A 110 9.85 -27.72 31.04
CA ALA A 110 10.47 -27.31 29.78
C ALA A 110 11.29 -26.02 29.94
N MET A 111 10.83 -25.06 30.75
CA MET A 111 11.60 -23.85 31.08
C MET A 111 12.82 -24.16 31.93
N ALA A 112 12.68 -24.97 32.99
CA ALA A 112 13.77 -25.35 33.87
C ALA A 112 14.89 -26.12 33.15
N ASN A 113 14.53 -26.93 32.15
CA ASN A 113 15.46 -27.71 31.33
C ASN A 113 15.97 -26.96 30.09
N GLU A 114 15.71 -25.64 29.97
CA GLU A 114 16.07 -24.82 28.80
C GLU A 114 15.53 -25.34 27.44
N GLN A 115 14.48 -26.15 27.47
CA GLN A 115 13.84 -26.69 26.26
C GLN A 115 12.87 -25.69 25.62
N LEU A 116 12.36 -24.75 26.41
CA LEU A 116 11.50 -23.67 25.95
C LEU A 116 12.32 -22.37 25.83
N PRO A 117 12.59 -21.85 24.62
CA PRO A 117 13.40 -20.65 24.46
C PRO A 117 12.67 -19.43 25.03
N GLY A 118 13.27 -18.75 26.01
CA GLY A 118 12.70 -17.54 26.62
C GLY A 118 12.49 -16.40 25.61
N ASP A 119 13.36 -16.33 24.60
CA ASP A 119 13.29 -15.34 23.51
C ASP A 119 12.30 -15.72 22.39
N ASN A 120 11.52 -16.78 22.56
CA ASN A 120 10.51 -17.17 21.57
C ASN A 120 9.36 -16.17 21.57
N ILE A 121 8.90 -15.74 20.39
CA ILE A 121 7.75 -14.84 20.25
C ILE A 121 6.52 -15.34 21.02
N ALA A 122 6.24 -16.64 21.04
CA ALA A 122 5.09 -17.19 21.76
C ALA A 122 5.17 -16.88 23.28
N MET A 123 6.36 -16.96 23.87
CA MET A 123 6.60 -16.62 25.27
C MET A 123 6.39 -15.13 25.54
N HIS A 124 6.93 -14.27 24.67
CA HIS A 124 6.73 -12.83 24.78
C HIS A 124 5.25 -12.42 24.66
N LEU A 125 4.51 -13.03 23.74
CA LEU A 125 3.06 -12.79 23.59
C LEU A 125 2.27 -13.27 24.80
N PHE A 126 2.63 -14.42 25.38
CA PHE A 126 2.02 -14.92 26.62
C PHE A 126 2.29 -13.95 27.79
N PHE A 127 3.54 -13.53 27.99
CA PHE A 127 3.87 -12.58 29.05
C PHE A 127 3.21 -11.22 28.86
N ASP A 128 2.98 -10.78 27.63
CA ASP A 128 2.23 -9.55 27.37
C ASP A 128 0.75 -9.70 27.79
N VAL A 129 0.15 -10.89 27.66
CA VAL A 129 -1.20 -11.17 28.20
C VAL A 129 -1.21 -11.18 29.72
N VAL A 130 -0.24 -11.85 30.35
CA VAL A 130 -0.10 -11.85 31.82
C VAL A 130 0.07 -10.42 32.34
N ARG A 131 0.94 -9.63 31.69
CA ARG A 131 1.14 -8.21 32.03
C ARG A 131 -0.16 -7.43 31.87
N TRP A 132 -0.89 -7.63 30.78
CA TRP A 132 -2.17 -6.95 30.54
C TRP A 132 -3.14 -7.11 31.72
N PHE A 133 -3.38 -8.35 32.18
CA PHE A 133 -4.30 -8.62 33.30
C PHE A 133 -3.76 -8.18 34.67
N SER A 134 -2.46 -7.93 34.78
CA SER A 134 -1.81 -7.45 36.01
C SER A 134 -1.84 -5.94 36.15
N LEU A 135 -2.29 -5.20 35.13
CA LEU A 135 -2.35 -3.74 35.15
C LEU A 135 -3.65 -3.24 35.77
N ASP A 136 -3.55 -2.14 36.50
CA ASP A 136 -4.69 -1.35 36.98
C ASP A 136 -5.32 -0.51 35.86
N ASN A 137 -4.59 -0.28 34.76
CA ASN A 137 -5.06 0.46 33.60
C ASN A 137 -4.43 -0.05 32.31
N ALA A 138 -5.29 -0.34 31.33
CA ALA A 138 -4.93 -0.74 29.97
C ALA A 138 -3.91 0.19 29.28
N HIS A 139 -3.91 1.49 29.62
CA HIS A 139 -3.00 2.46 29.03
C HIS A 139 -1.54 2.32 29.48
N LYS A 140 -1.29 1.66 30.61
CA LYS A 140 0.07 1.42 31.13
C LYS A 140 0.76 0.23 30.46
N MET A 141 0.12 -0.39 29.48
CA MET A 141 0.67 -1.54 28.79
C MET A 141 1.95 -1.18 28.04
N SER A 142 3.04 -1.85 28.40
CA SER A 142 4.30 -1.84 27.69
C SER A 142 4.49 -3.19 27.00
N TYR A 143 5.08 -3.17 25.80
CA TYR A 143 5.31 -4.35 24.98
C TYR A 143 6.80 -4.58 24.82
N SER A 144 7.20 -5.85 24.70
CA SER A 144 8.57 -6.17 24.33
C SER A 144 8.86 -5.73 22.87
N PRO A 145 10.10 -5.37 22.53
CA PRO A 145 10.47 -5.05 21.15
C PRO A 145 10.17 -6.20 20.17
N LEU A 146 10.34 -7.46 20.60
CA LEU A 146 10.05 -8.63 19.78
C LEU A 146 8.55 -8.76 19.49
N SER A 147 7.70 -8.57 20.50
CA SER A 147 6.24 -8.53 20.35
C SER A 147 5.81 -7.42 19.38
N LEU A 148 6.34 -6.20 19.54
CA LEU A 148 6.02 -5.07 18.65
C LEU A 148 6.44 -5.36 17.20
N THR A 149 7.58 -6.03 17.01
CA THR A 149 8.05 -6.47 15.68
C THR A 149 7.08 -7.44 15.05
N PHE A 150 6.66 -8.49 15.78
CA PHE A 150 5.68 -9.46 15.34
C PHE A 150 4.36 -8.79 14.93
N TRP A 151 3.80 -7.94 15.80
CA TRP A 151 2.54 -7.25 15.52
C TRP A 151 2.65 -6.27 14.34
N LYS A 152 3.79 -5.60 14.18
CA LYS A 152 4.04 -4.70 13.05
C LYS A 152 4.11 -5.46 11.72
N VAL A 153 4.76 -6.62 11.69
CA VAL A 153 4.78 -7.50 10.50
C VAL A 153 3.38 -8.01 10.19
N GLY A 154 2.67 -8.53 11.20
CA GLY A 154 1.31 -9.04 11.03
C GLY A 154 0.35 -7.96 10.51
N SER A 155 0.42 -6.74 11.06
CA SER A 155 -0.37 -5.59 10.60
C SER A 155 -0.03 -5.20 9.14
N ARG A 156 1.24 -5.24 8.75
CA ARG A 156 1.65 -4.92 7.37
C ARG A 156 1.18 -5.97 6.36
N LEU A 157 1.29 -7.26 6.69
CA LEU A 157 0.97 -8.35 5.77
C LEU A 157 -0.54 -8.65 5.69
N PHE A 158 -1.24 -8.53 6.82
CA PHE A 158 -2.62 -9.01 6.95
C PHE A 158 -3.61 -7.90 7.39
N HIS A 159 -3.12 -6.67 7.52
CA HIS A 159 -3.90 -5.47 7.82
C HIS A 159 -4.72 -5.54 9.11
N GLY A 160 -5.65 -4.60 9.27
CA GLY A 160 -6.47 -4.47 10.47
C GLY A 160 -7.39 -5.67 10.77
N LYS A 161 -7.70 -6.52 9.78
CA LYS A 161 -8.50 -7.74 10.02
C LYS A 161 -7.76 -8.72 10.93
N PHE A 162 -6.48 -8.95 10.66
CA PHE A 162 -5.62 -9.78 11.51
C PHE A 162 -5.52 -9.20 12.92
N MET A 163 -5.29 -7.90 13.05
CA MET A 163 -5.18 -7.24 14.35
C MET A 163 -6.46 -7.37 15.18
N ARG A 164 -7.62 -7.23 14.56
CA ARG A 164 -8.92 -7.40 15.23
C ARG A 164 -9.16 -8.85 15.65
N PHE A 165 -8.86 -9.80 14.76
CA PHE A 165 -9.02 -11.23 15.02
C PHE A 165 -8.14 -11.68 16.20
N MET A 166 -6.86 -11.34 16.17
CA MET A 166 -5.90 -11.72 17.20
C MET A 166 -6.16 -11.04 18.54
N ARG A 167 -6.78 -9.86 18.55
CA ARG A 167 -7.07 -9.14 19.80
C ARG A 167 -8.24 -9.74 20.56
N GLY A 168 -9.25 -10.27 19.86
CA GLY A 168 -10.53 -10.65 20.46
C GLY A 168 -11.35 -9.44 20.95
N GLN A 169 -12.32 -9.72 21.82
CA GLN A 169 -13.21 -8.72 22.38
C GLN A 169 -12.54 -8.02 23.57
N LYS A 170 -11.67 -7.05 23.24
CA LYS A 170 -11.13 -6.09 24.21
C LYS A 170 -12.27 -5.27 24.85
N LEU A 171 -11.94 -4.16 25.48
CA LEU A 171 -12.87 -3.17 26.05
C LEU A 171 -13.68 -2.39 24.98
N GLY A 172 -13.91 -2.97 23.80
CA GLY A 172 -14.69 -2.36 22.73
C GLY A 172 -16.14 -2.22 23.17
N GLY A 173 -16.64 -0.97 23.24
CA GLY A 173 -18.01 -0.66 23.62
C GLY A 173 -18.23 -0.38 25.10
N THR A 174 -17.28 -0.64 26.00
CA THR A 174 -17.45 -0.34 27.45
C THR A 174 -17.61 1.16 27.70
N LEU A 175 -16.85 1.99 26.99
CA LEU A 175 -16.98 3.45 26.96
C LEU A 175 -18.33 3.91 26.37
N LEU A 176 -18.84 3.23 25.34
CA LEU A 176 -20.12 3.56 24.72
C LEU A 176 -21.32 3.13 25.58
N SER A 177 -21.16 2.06 26.36
CA SER A 177 -22.15 1.57 27.30
C SER A 177 -22.18 2.32 28.64
N GLY A 178 -21.28 3.27 28.87
CA GLY A 178 -21.17 4.00 30.14
C GLY A 178 -20.53 3.21 31.29
N ASN A 179 -20.15 1.95 31.07
CA ASN A 179 -19.56 1.05 32.06
C ASN A 179 -18.11 1.39 32.43
N SER A 180 -17.49 2.36 31.77
CA SER A 180 -16.12 2.80 32.08
C SER A 180 -15.93 4.27 31.73
N GLU A 181 -15.17 4.99 32.55
CA GLU A 181 -14.79 6.38 32.28
C GLU A 181 -13.61 6.46 31.30
N LYS A 182 -13.54 7.54 30.53
CA LYS A 182 -12.42 7.80 29.62
C LYS A 182 -11.11 7.87 30.43
N GLY A 183 -10.22 6.92 30.18
CA GLY A 183 -8.93 6.82 30.88
C GLY A 183 -8.91 5.88 32.08
N LYS A 184 -10.03 5.25 32.47
CA LYS A 184 -10.09 4.19 33.48
C LYS A 184 -10.59 2.89 32.84
N LEU A 185 -9.70 2.27 32.07
CA LEU A 185 -9.98 1.04 31.36
C LEU A 185 -9.36 -0.12 32.14
N ASP A 186 -10.19 -0.84 32.90
CA ASP A 186 -9.77 -1.99 33.70
C ASP A 186 -9.49 -3.23 32.80
N PRO A 187 -8.22 -3.68 32.70
CA PRO A 187 -7.85 -4.86 31.94
C PRO A 187 -8.50 -6.16 32.44
N GLN A 188 -8.83 -6.26 33.72
CA GLN A 188 -9.33 -7.48 34.34
C GLN A 188 -10.71 -7.89 33.82
N THR A 189 -11.50 -6.92 33.37
CA THR A 189 -12.84 -7.13 32.77
C THR A 189 -12.79 -7.47 31.28
N SER A 190 -11.60 -7.46 30.66
CA SER A 190 -11.46 -7.62 29.21
C SER A 190 -11.43 -9.08 28.75
N GLN A 191 -12.01 -9.36 27.58
CA GLN A 191 -12.00 -10.69 26.94
C GLN A 191 -11.05 -10.71 25.73
N ILE A 192 -9.76 -10.51 26.02
CA ILE A 192 -8.73 -10.51 24.98
C ILE A 192 -8.21 -11.93 24.69
N ASN A 193 -7.84 -12.19 23.43
CA ASN A 193 -7.06 -13.38 23.05
C ASN A 193 -5.55 -13.10 23.24
N PHE A 194 -5.11 -11.94 22.74
CA PHE A 194 -3.75 -11.43 22.93
C PHE A 194 -3.78 -9.94 23.28
N ALA A 195 -2.78 -9.50 24.03
CA ALA A 195 -2.54 -8.09 24.28
C ALA A 195 -2.00 -7.43 23.00
N VAL A 196 -2.90 -7.05 22.09
CA VAL A 196 -2.53 -6.45 20.81
C VAL A 196 -2.32 -4.94 20.97
N PRO A 197 -1.16 -4.39 20.54
CA PRO A 197 -0.89 -2.95 20.54
C PRO A 197 -1.87 -2.17 19.66
N ASN A 198 -2.09 -0.90 19.99
CA ASN A 198 -2.85 0.01 19.12
C ASN A 198 -1.98 0.56 17.98
N ASP A 199 -2.63 1.14 16.98
CA ASP A 199 -1.96 1.66 15.78
C ASP A 199 -0.95 2.77 16.11
N SER A 200 -1.21 3.58 17.16
CA SER A 200 -0.26 4.62 17.60
C SER A 200 1.04 4.02 18.17
N THR A 201 0.95 2.94 18.94
CA THR A 201 2.13 2.22 19.45
C THR A 201 2.92 1.56 18.32
N LEU A 202 2.24 0.98 17.33
CA LEU A 202 2.92 0.33 16.20
C LEU A 202 3.55 1.32 15.22
N SER A 203 2.92 2.49 15.02
CA SER A 203 3.44 3.54 14.14
C SER A 203 4.62 4.31 14.73
N SER A 204 4.69 4.43 16.05
CA SER A 204 5.84 5.00 16.76
C SER A 204 7.00 4.00 16.91
N PHE A 205 6.73 2.70 16.92
CA PHE A 205 7.78 1.68 17.00
C PHE A 205 8.65 1.65 15.75
N THR A 206 9.94 1.91 15.90
CA THR A 206 10.94 1.93 14.81
C THR A 206 11.81 0.68 14.75
N GLY A 207 11.60 -0.31 15.63
CA GLY A 207 12.56 -1.38 15.94
C GLY A 207 12.86 -2.44 14.88
N PHE A 208 12.79 -2.09 13.59
CA PHE A 208 13.63 -2.71 12.59
C PHE A 208 14.84 -1.81 12.38
N ASP A 209 16.05 -2.37 12.47
CA ASP A 209 17.28 -1.83 11.86
C ASP A 209 17.19 -1.73 10.32
N SER A 210 15.98 -1.81 9.75
CA SER A 210 15.77 -1.34 8.40
C SER A 210 15.88 0.17 8.44
N ASN A 211 17.06 0.68 8.09
CA ASN A 211 17.29 2.07 7.62
C ASN A 211 16.44 2.42 6.38
N ILE A 212 15.33 1.71 6.13
CA ILE A 212 14.39 2.01 5.07
C ILE A 212 13.57 3.22 5.56
N PRO A 213 13.73 4.39 4.94
CA PRO A 213 13.00 5.57 5.34
C PRO A 213 11.49 5.34 5.17
N LYS A 214 10.68 6.03 6.00
CA LYS A 214 9.21 6.01 5.89
C LYS A 214 8.75 6.51 4.51
N PHE A 215 9.55 7.37 3.89
CA PHE A 215 9.31 7.94 2.57
C PHE A 215 10.45 7.48 1.66
N LEU A 216 10.12 6.72 0.63
CA LEU A 216 11.06 6.33 -0.42
C LEU A 216 10.96 7.35 -1.55
N LYS A 217 12.10 7.90 -1.95
CA LYS A 217 12.17 8.74 -3.15
C LYS A 217 11.98 7.86 -4.40
N PRO A 218 11.38 8.39 -5.47
CA PRO A 218 11.35 7.72 -6.77
C PRO A 218 12.72 7.29 -7.25
N GLY A 219 12.76 6.20 -8.01
CA GLY A 219 13.98 5.68 -8.61
C GLY A 219 14.57 4.52 -7.83
N ILE A 220 15.88 4.54 -7.63
CA ILE A 220 16.61 3.42 -7.03
C ILE A 220 16.47 3.43 -5.51
N ILE A 221 15.92 2.35 -4.96
CA ILE A 221 15.83 2.14 -3.50
C ILE A 221 17.19 1.63 -3.00
N ASN A 222 18.09 2.57 -2.70
CA ASN A 222 19.46 2.25 -2.29
C ASN A 222 19.51 1.40 -1.00
N GLU A 223 18.53 1.56 -0.13
CA GLU A 223 18.42 0.83 1.14
C GLU A 223 18.15 -0.67 0.94
N ALA A 224 17.57 -1.05 -0.20
CA ALA A 224 17.30 -2.44 -0.53
C ALA A 224 18.51 -3.15 -1.16
N ILE A 225 19.46 -2.41 -1.75
CA ILE A 225 20.63 -2.99 -2.45
C ILE A 225 21.52 -3.79 -1.48
N PRO A 226 21.90 -3.30 -0.29
CA PRO A 226 22.68 -4.07 0.68
C PRO A 226 21.97 -5.33 1.21
N MET A 227 20.64 -5.42 1.05
CA MET A 227 19.89 -6.61 1.47
C MET A 227 20.05 -7.77 0.47
N ALA A 228 20.53 -7.49 -0.75
CA ALA A 228 20.89 -8.52 -1.72
C ALA A 228 22.21 -9.19 -1.31
N LYS A 229 22.30 -10.51 -1.54
CA LYS A 229 23.51 -11.29 -1.26
C LYS A 229 24.46 -11.15 -2.45
N PRO A 230 25.72 -10.73 -2.26
CA PRO A 230 26.63 -10.44 -3.37
C PRO A 230 26.92 -11.68 -4.25
N ASP A 231 26.90 -12.88 -3.66
CA ASP A 231 27.30 -14.12 -4.33
C ASP A 231 26.18 -14.79 -5.15
N LYS A 232 25.16 -14.03 -5.56
CA LYS A 232 24.03 -14.56 -6.32
C LYS A 232 23.84 -13.83 -7.63
N THR A 233 23.50 -14.59 -8.66
CA THR A 233 23.06 -14.03 -9.94
C THR A 233 21.60 -13.57 -9.80
N TYR A 234 21.34 -12.33 -10.22
CA TYR A 234 20.01 -11.73 -10.19
C TYR A 234 19.55 -11.36 -11.61
N VAL A 235 18.25 -11.49 -11.86
CA VAL A 235 17.61 -11.01 -13.09
C VAL A 235 16.83 -9.75 -12.74
N LEU A 236 17.12 -8.64 -13.43
CA LEU A 236 16.35 -7.41 -13.29
C LEU A 236 15.10 -7.51 -14.18
N SER A 237 13.94 -7.53 -13.54
CA SER A 237 12.65 -7.51 -14.21
C SER A 237 11.94 -6.20 -13.88
N VAL A 238 11.41 -5.52 -14.90
CA VAL A 238 10.70 -4.24 -14.76
C VAL A 238 9.36 -4.36 -15.48
N ASP A 239 8.29 -3.94 -14.82
CA ASP A 239 6.94 -3.93 -15.39
C ASP A 239 6.17 -2.66 -14.99
N GLY A 240 5.28 -2.24 -15.90
CA GLY A 240 4.40 -1.08 -15.80
C GLY A 240 3.15 -1.35 -15.00
N LYS A 241 2.85 -0.58 -13.95
CA LYS A 241 1.53 -0.59 -13.32
C LYS A 241 0.77 0.68 -13.68
N LYS A 242 -0.42 0.53 -14.27
CA LYS A 242 -1.35 1.65 -14.44
C LYS A 242 -1.85 2.10 -13.07
N LEU A 243 -1.61 3.37 -12.75
CA LEU A 243 -2.04 3.99 -11.51
C LEU A 243 -3.37 4.73 -11.70
N ALA A 244 -4.13 4.89 -10.61
CA ALA A 244 -5.31 5.74 -10.60
C ALA A 244 -4.89 7.22 -10.60
N SER A 245 -5.63 8.05 -11.32
CA SER A 245 -5.48 9.51 -11.28
C SER A 245 -5.81 10.05 -9.88
N GLY A 246 -4.96 10.94 -9.36
CA GLY A 246 -5.10 11.55 -8.02
C GLY A 246 -3.98 11.23 -7.02
N LEU A 247 -2.93 10.51 -7.44
CA LEU A 247 -1.73 10.30 -6.62
C LEU A 247 -0.84 11.56 -6.67
N THR A 248 -0.40 12.02 -5.51
CA THR A 248 0.40 13.24 -5.34
C THR A 248 1.80 12.89 -4.85
N GLU A 249 2.75 13.83 -4.92
CA GLU A 249 4.09 13.65 -4.35
C GLU A 249 4.07 13.30 -2.86
N SER A 250 3.04 13.74 -2.14
CA SER A 250 2.86 13.46 -0.71
C SER A 250 2.31 12.06 -0.43
N HIS A 251 1.55 11.49 -1.37
CA HIS A 251 0.86 10.21 -1.22
C HIS A 251 0.68 9.53 -2.59
N GLY A 252 1.43 8.47 -2.84
CA GLY A 252 1.16 7.55 -3.96
C GLY A 252 2.37 6.90 -4.59
N ASP A 253 2.08 5.97 -5.52
CA ASP A 253 3.07 5.43 -6.44
C ASP A 253 3.43 6.53 -7.46
N ILE A 254 4.72 6.82 -7.64
CA ILE A 254 5.21 7.77 -8.64
C ILE A 254 5.45 6.99 -9.94
N ASP A 255 5.10 7.58 -11.09
CA ASP A 255 5.26 6.94 -12.39
C ASP A 255 6.71 6.47 -12.58
N LEU A 256 6.86 5.33 -13.26
CA LEU A 256 7.92 4.33 -13.11
C LEU A 256 9.35 4.79 -13.39
N PHE A 257 9.56 6.05 -13.72
CA PHE A 257 10.87 6.56 -14.09
C PHE A 257 11.21 7.92 -13.52
N GLY A 258 10.34 8.59 -12.74
CA GLY A 258 10.65 9.92 -12.19
C GLY A 258 11.18 10.92 -13.24
N HIS A 259 10.85 10.67 -14.51
CA HIS A 259 11.39 11.37 -15.68
C HIS A 259 10.43 12.46 -16.18
N GLU A 260 9.30 12.61 -15.50
CA GLU A 260 8.37 13.73 -15.70
C GLU A 260 8.68 14.81 -14.66
N ASP A 261 8.44 16.08 -15.02
CA ASP A 261 8.93 17.31 -14.35
C ASP A 261 8.36 17.57 -12.93
N GLY A 262 8.06 16.53 -12.14
CA GLY A 262 7.46 16.63 -10.80
C GLY A 262 6.01 17.13 -10.80
N LYS A 263 5.48 17.54 -11.95
CA LYS A 263 4.12 18.05 -12.07
C LYS A 263 3.12 16.91 -12.16
N SER A 264 2.03 17.01 -11.40
CA SER A 264 0.95 16.03 -11.47
C SER A 264 0.23 16.09 -12.82
N LEU A 265 -0.47 15.00 -13.20
CA LEU A 265 -1.31 15.00 -14.41
C LEU A 265 -2.37 16.10 -14.37
N GLU A 266 -2.91 16.41 -13.19
CA GLU A 266 -3.91 17.47 -12.99
C GLU A 266 -3.31 18.86 -13.24
N GLU A 267 -2.09 19.11 -12.76
CA GLU A 267 -1.35 20.35 -13.02
C GLU A 267 -1.01 20.51 -14.50
N LEU A 268 -0.62 19.43 -15.17
CA LEU A 268 -0.36 19.45 -16.61
C LEU A 268 -1.64 19.75 -17.40
N GLN A 269 -2.78 19.16 -17.01
CA GLN A 269 -4.07 19.43 -17.63
C GLN A 269 -4.55 20.86 -17.37
N SER A 270 -4.38 21.39 -16.15
CA SER A 270 -4.77 22.77 -15.82
C SER A 270 -3.91 23.78 -16.58
N ARG A 271 -2.60 23.53 -16.68
CA ARG A 271 -1.68 24.33 -17.49
C ARG A 271 -2.13 24.39 -18.94
N ILE A 272 -2.37 23.23 -19.57
CA ILE A 272 -2.81 23.16 -20.97
C ILE A 272 -4.14 23.91 -21.17
N LYS A 273 -5.10 23.75 -20.25
CA LYS A 273 -6.37 24.50 -20.33
C LYS A 273 -6.15 26.01 -20.25
N SER A 274 -5.27 26.47 -19.36
CA SER A 274 -4.95 27.90 -19.24
C SER A 274 -4.27 28.44 -20.50
N GLU A 275 -3.36 27.67 -21.10
CA GLU A 275 -2.68 28.02 -22.35
C GLU A 275 -3.67 28.12 -23.53
N ILE A 276 -4.62 27.17 -23.63
CA ILE A 276 -5.68 27.18 -24.65
C ILE A 276 -6.60 28.39 -24.46
N ASN A 277 -7.03 28.69 -23.24
CA ASN A 277 -7.87 29.85 -22.97
C ASN A 277 -7.15 31.14 -23.37
N ARG A 278 -5.85 31.26 -23.04
CA ARG A 278 -5.05 32.42 -23.43
C ARG A 278 -4.93 32.56 -24.95
N ALA A 279 -4.77 31.44 -25.67
CA ALA A 279 -4.75 31.43 -27.13
C ALA A 279 -6.07 31.94 -27.74
N ILE A 280 -7.20 31.53 -27.15
CA ILE A 280 -8.54 31.98 -27.56
C ILE A 280 -8.70 33.49 -27.30
N ASP A 281 -8.28 33.97 -26.13
CA ASP A 281 -8.38 35.38 -25.76
C ASP A 281 -7.57 36.27 -26.73
N VAL A 282 -6.31 35.91 -27.00
CA VAL A 282 -5.47 36.63 -27.96
C VAL A 282 -6.06 36.57 -29.38
N SER A 283 -6.59 35.42 -29.80
CA SER A 283 -7.27 35.30 -31.09
C SER A 283 -8.49 36.23 -31.20
N ASN A 284 -9.29 36.36 -30.13
CA ASN A 284 -10.46 37.22 -30.11
C ASN A 284 -10.07 38.71 -30.12
N GLN A 285 -9.02 39.10 -29.38
CA GLN A 285 -8.48 40.47 -29.39
C GLN A 285 -8.01 40.88 -30.79
N ILE A 286 -7.28 40.00 -31.48
CA ILE A 286 -6.83 40.25 -32.87
C ILE A 286 -8.02 40.43 -33.81
N LYS A 287 -9.06 39.58 -33.69
CA LYS A 287 -10.26 39.66 -34.53
C LYS A 287 -11.06 40.94 -34.30
N ASN A 288 -11.16 41.39 -33.04
CA ASN A 288 -11.97 42.54 -32.67
C ASN A 288 -11.28 43.89 -32.92
N ARG A 289 -10.00 43.89 -33.36
CA ARG A 289 -9.18 45.11 -33.58
C ARG A 289 -9.15 46.06 -32.37
N GLU A 290 -9.40 45.54 -31.17
CA GLU A 290 -9.12 46.27 -29.94
C GLU A 290 -7.62 46.49 -29.84
N ASN A 291 -7.18 47.58 -29.18
CA ASN A 291 -5.77 47.95 -29.00
C ASN A 291 -4.91 46.69 -28.87
N GLN A 292 -4.05 46.45 -29.87
CA GLN A 292 -3.20 45.25 -29.91
C GLN A 292 -2.40 45.21 -28.62
N ASP A 293 -2.79 44.33 -27.70
CA ASP A 293 -2.05 44.04 -26.48
C ASP A 293 -0.75 43.34 -26.90
N ALA A 294 0.26 44.15 -27.19
CA ALA A 294 1.57 43.68 -27.60
C ALA A 294 2.19 42.74 -26.56
N ASP A 295 1.79 42.86 -25.29
CA ASP A 295 2.28 42.00 -24.22
C ASP A 295 1.54 40.65 -24.21
N GLY A 296 0.23 40.64 -24.47
CA GLY A 296 -0.55 39.41 -24.72
C GLY A 296 -0.03 38.60 -25.92
N LEU A 297 0.35 39.28 -27.01
CA LEU A 297 0.92 38.62 -28.18
C LEU A 297 2.32 38.02 -27.88
N LYS A 298 3.19 38.78 -27.18
CA LYS A 298 4.51 38.27 -26.75
C LYS A 298 4.39 37.05 -25.84
N GLU A 299 3.44 37.07 -24.92
CA GLU A 299 3.18 35.95 -24.02
C GLU A 299 2.72 34.71 -24.79
N PHE A 300 1.83 34.89 -25.77
CA PHE A 300 1.38 33.79 -26.63
C PHE A 300 2.51 33.19 -27.47
N ILE A 301 3.33 34.03 -28.12
CA ILE A 301 4.53 33.58 -28.86
C ILE A 301 5.45 32.78 -27.95
N LYS A 302 5.64 33.22 -26.69
CA LYS A 302 6.44 32.50 -25.70
C LYS A 302 5.86 31.14 -25.35
N ILE A 303 4.54 31.02 -25.21
CA ILE A 303 3.84 29.73 -24.97
C ILE A 303 4.09 28.79 -26.16
N VAL A 304 3.82 29.25 -27.38
CA VAL A 304 4.00 28.46 -28.61
C VAL A 304 5.45 28.03 -28.77
N SER A 305 6.41 28.94 -28.60
CA SER A 305 7.84 28.67 -28.65
C SER A 305 8.27 27.61 -27.62
N THR A 306 7.77 27.73 -26.38
CA THR A 306 8.05 26.74 -25.33
C THR A 306 7.51 25.37 -25.71
N ARG A 307 6.31 25.31 -26.32
CA ARG A 307 5.68 24.05 -26.69
C ARG A 307 6.34 23.38 -27.88
N ILE A 308 6.81 24.16 -28.85
CA ILE A 308 7.66 23.68 -29.95
C ILE A 308 8.92 23.01 -29.38
N ARG A 309 9.59 23.64 -28.40
CA ARG A 309 10.78 23.06 -27.75
C ARG A 309 10.46 21.74 -27.06
N GLU A 310 9.42 21.70 -26.23
CA GLU A 310 9.02 20.49 -25.49
C GLU A 310 8.65 19.34 -26.45
N LEU A 311 7.94 19.62 -27.55
CA LEU A 311 7.60 18.62 -28.57
C LEU A 311 8.82 18.13 -29.36
N ARG A 312 9.80 18.99 -29.63
CA ARG A 312 11.08 18.58 -30.24
C ARG A 312 11.86 17.64 -29.33
N GLU A 313 11.92 17.93 -28.03
CA GLU A 313 12.54 17.05 -27.04
C GLU A 313 11.82 15.69 -26.96
N LEU A 314 10.48 15.70 -26.94
CA LEU A 314 9.69 14.47 -26.98
C LEU A 314 9.95 13.65 -28.25
N SER A 315 10.02 14.32 -29.40
CA SER A 315 10.33 13.69 -30.69
C SER A 315 11.71 13.01 -30.67
N LEU A 316 12.72 13.66 -30.08
CA LEU A 316 14.06 13.07 -29.90
C LEU A 316 14.02 11.83 -29.00
N LYS A 317 13.35 11.92 -27.84
CA LYS A 317 13.20 10.80 -26.89
C LYS A 317 12.49 9.61 -27.56
N GLN A 318 11.40 9.85 -28.28
CA GLN A 318 10.66 8.82 -29.00
C GLN A 318 11.48 8.22 -30.15
N SER A 319 12.24 9.04 -30.89
CA SER A 319 13.14 8.56 -31.95
C SER A 319 14.21 7.62 -31.41
N PHE A 320 14.81 7.99 -30.28
CA PHE A 320 15.79 7.15 -29.59
C PHE A 320 15.18 5.82 -29.11
N ALA A 321 14.00 5.88 -28.47
CA ALA A 321 13.27 4.69 -28.06
C ALA A 321 12.92 3.78 -29.24
N LEU A 322 12.41 4.37 -30.33
CA LEU A 322 12.04 3.65 -31.56
C LEU A 322 13.23 2.90 -32.14
N LYS A 323 14.40 3.55 -32.23
CA LYS A 323 15.65 2.92 -32.69
C LYS A 323 15.99 1.72 -31.80
N LYS A 324 16.03 1.93 -30.48
CA LYS A 324 16.33 0.86 -29.50
C LYS A 324 15.38 -0.34 -29.60
N PHE A 325 14.08 -0.10 -29.80
CA PHE A 325 13.10 -1.18 -29.92
C PHE A 325 13.17 -1.89 -31.27
N LYS A 326 13.45 -1.18 -32.36
CA LYS A 326 13.70 -1.80 -33.67
C LYS A 326 14.97 -2.66 -33.66
N ASP A 327 16.05 -2.16 -33.07
CA ASP A 327 17.31 -2.91 -32.93
C ASP A 327 17.10 -4.21 -32.13
N LYS A 328 16.26 -4.17 -31.08
CA LYS A 328 15.85 -5.37 -30.32
C LYS A 328 14.90 -6.29 -31.06
N GLY A 329 14.05 -5.75 -31.94
CA GLY A 329 13.08 -6.50 -32.71
C GLY A 329 13.67 -7.21 -33.94
N GLY A 330 14.87 -6.84 -34.36
CA GLY A 330 15.52 -7.36 -35.56
C GLY A 330 14.88 -6.87 -36.86
N GLU A 331 15.31 -7.41 -38.00
CA GLU A 331 14.81 -7.03 -39.33
C GLU A 331 13.29 -7.32 -39.49
N ASP A 332 12.82 -8.41 -38.88
CA ASP A 332 11.43 -8.86 -38.91
C ASP A 332 10.60 -8.39 -37.70
N TRP A 333 10.93 -7.23 -37.13
CA TRP A 333 10.21 -6.69 -35.97
C TRP A 333 8.70 -6.59 -36.17
N LYS A 334 8.22 -6.50 -37.42
CA LYS A 334 6.79 -6.47 -37.82
C LYS A 334 6.02 -7.76 -37.52
N LYS A 335 6.70 -8.88 -37.27
CA LYS A 335 6.09 -10.16 -36.85
C LYS A 335 6.44 -10.53 -35.41
N GLY A 336 7.26 -9.70 -34.74
CA GLY A 336 7.78 -9.98 -33.42
C GLY A 336 6.85 -9.58 -32.27
N PRO A 337 7.23 -9.87 -31.02
CA PRO A 337 6.47 -9.49 -29.84
C PRO A 337 6.43 -7.96 -29.61
N LEU A 338 7.34 -7.20 -30.26
CA LEU A 338 7.48 -5.74 -30.10
C LEU A 338 6.67 -4.92 -31.12
N VAL A 339 5.90 -5.56 -32.02
CA VAL A 339 5.14 -4.89 -33.10
C VAL A 339 4.27 -3.75 -32.58
N PHE A 340 3.49 -4.01 -31.53
CA PHE A 340 2.54 -3.03 -31.01
C PHE A 340 3.26 -1.82 -30.40
N VAL A 341 4.36 -2.05 -29.69
CA VAL A 341 5.17 -0.97 -29.09
C VAL A 341 5.81 -0.12 -30.19
N ILE A 342 6.47 -0.76 -31.16
CA ILE A 342 7.14 -0.06 -32.27
C ILE A 342 6.12 0.72 -33.11
N SER A 343 4.96 0.13 -33.40
CA SER A 343 3.89 0.78 -34.18
C SER A 343 3.29 1.97 -33.44
N SER A 344 3.03 1.84 -32.13
CA SER A 344 2.52 2.93 -31.30
C SER A 344 3.51 4.09 -31.21
N ILE A 345 4.79 3.82 -30.97
CA ILE A 345 5.82 4.86 -30.96
C ILE A 345 5.92 5.54 -32.34
N THR A 346 5.83 4.77 -33.43
CA THR A 346 5.86 5.32 -34.80
C THR A 346 4.68 6.25 -35.06
N ALA A 347 3.47 5.87 -34.65
CA ALA A 347 2.27 6.70 -34.79
C ALA A 347 2.38 7.99 -33.96
N HIS A 348 2.74 7.89 -32.68
CA HIS A 348 2.93 9.07 -31.83
C HIS A 348 4.01 10.01 -32.36
N LEU A 349 5.11 9.46 -32.90
CA LEU A 349 6.19 10.27 -33.46
C LEU A 349 5.74 11.04 -34.71
N HIS A 350 4.83 10.47 -35.51
CA HIS A 350 4.19 11.16 -36.62
C HIS A 350 3.27 12.30 -36.12
N GLU A 351 2.44 12.03 -35.12
CA GLU A 351 1.56 13.06 -34.50
C GLU A 351 2.37 14.23 -33.92
N VAL A 352 3.44 13.93 -33.17
CA VAL A 352 4.33 14.95 -32.59
C VAL A 352 4.99 15.79 -33.69
N LYS A 353 5.46 15.17 -34.78
CA LYS A 353 6.06 15.90 -35.91
C LYS A 353 5.06 16.82 -36.59
N ASN A 354 3.82 16.37 -36.78
CA ASN A 354 2.76 17.19 -37.37
C ASN A 354 2.41 18.37 -36.46
N ALA A 355 2.26 18.14 -35.16
CA ALA A 355 2.00 19.21 -34.19
C ALA A 355 3.13 20.26 -34.16
N VAL A 356 4.40 19.83 -34.24
CA VAL A 356 5.54 20.77 -34.35
C VAL A 356 5.45 21.59 -35.63
N LYS A 357 5.08 20.98 -36.75
CA LYS A 357 4.93 21.69 -38.02
C LYS A 357 3.82 22.74 -37.96
N GLU A 358 2.64 22.37 -37.48
CA GLU A 358 1.49 23.27 -37.32
C GLU A 358 1.82 24.45 -36.39
N LEU A 359 2.53 24.20 -35.29
CA LEU A 359 2.92 25.26 -34.36
C LEU A 359 4.01 26.18 -34.93
N LEU A 360 4.90 25.68 -35.79
CA LEU A 360 5.87 26.52 -36.49
C LEU A 360 5.16 27.43 -37.50
N GLU A 361 4.22 26.89 -38.28
CA GLU A 361 3.40 27.67 -39.23
C GLU A 361 2.54 28.74 -38.53
N LEU A 362 2.13 28.50 -37.28
CA LEU A 362 1.41 29.48 -36.46
C LEU A 362 2.32 30.57 -35.87
N ASN A 363 3.61 30.26 -35.69
CA ASN A 363 4.58 31.13 -35.03
C ASN A 363 5.32 32.05 -36.01
N ASP A 364 5.40 31.66 -37.28
CA ASP A 364 5.84 32.49 -38.41
C ASP A 364 4.74 33.50 -38.80
#